data_AF-A0A7K5FR27-F1
#
_entry.id   AF-A0A7K5FR27-F1
#
_cell.length_a   1.000
_cell.length_b   1.000
_cell.length_c   1.000
_cell.angle_alpha   90.00
_cell.angle_beta   90.00
_cell.angle_gamma   90.00
#
_symmetry.space_group_name_H-M   'P 1'
#
loop_
_entity.id
_entity.type
_entity.pdbx_description
1 polymer ?
#
loop_
_entity_poly.entity_id
_entity_poly.type
_entity_poly.pdbx_seq_one_letter_code
_entity_poly.pdbx_strand_id
1 'polypeptide(L)'
;PGLCVGFNIDVTHPRLFYGPAQAQFGYKVLQWVNGTERWLLVAAPWDGDGRGALYKCHVGARGEPCAKADLGTAAPWLFPLPEHNVHFGMTLVDSKDGGFMACAPLWSQPCGTSLFSTGVCARLDGDLQAVGTVAPTAQRCSTYMDIVIVLDGSNSIYPWYEVQNFLSNILSKFFIGPGQIQVGVLQYGELAVHEWDLGRFHTVEDVVAAAKNISRQEGRETRTALAIREACTAAFSAARGGRADATRLLIVVTDGESHDGEELPEALRECERRNVTRYAIAVSCTRRGLDGNGEEFIHPESGQGLEQWWSHHPWKCSQSMSISAMGTHGYNESSFELEMSQIGFSIHLLEDGILFGMVGAYDWDGGVLEESQRGRIVPPRKAFQKEFPLELKNHAAYLGYAVSSLRLPGGQQLYVAGAPRFQHKGKVVLFHMDTTGAVTVAQALTGEQIGSYFGSEVCALDVDGDGATDVLLVAAPMYLGEQSREMGRVPRPAPQRLLAPAGTLRAGPGPQDSRFGYSMAAVPDLNHDGFNDAAVGAPLEDGHRGAVYIYHGAAGTLLPRYKQ
;
A
#
# COMPACT_ATOMS: atom_id res chain seq x y z
N PRO A 1 54.44 -7.80 -25.04
CA PRO A 1 53.61 -6.60 -25.30
C PRO A 1 52.53 -6.94 -26.34
N GLY A 2 51.40 -7.46 -25.89
CA GLY A 2 50.30 -7.94 -26.74
C GLY A 2 49.03 -7.18 -26.42
N LEU A 3 48.47 -6.54 -27.45
CA LEU A 3 47.11 -6.02 -27.62
C LEU A 3 46.36 -5.66 -26.32
N CYS A 4 46.30 -4.35 -26.05
CA CYS A 4 45.54 -3.71 -24.99
C CYS A 4 44.13 -4.31 -24.87
N VAL A 5 43.86 -4.95 -23.73
CA VAL A 5 42.50 -5.18 -23.23
C VAL A 5 41.94 -3.80 -22.93
N GLY A 6 41.21 -3.21 -23.88
CA GLY A 6 40.68 -1.86 -23.73
C GLY A 6 39.63 -1.83 -22.62
N PHE A 7 39.94 -1.12 -21.54
CA PHE A 7 38.94 -0.61 -20.60
C PHE A 7 38.34 0.65 -21.25
N ASN A 8 37.02 0.74 -21.29
CA ASN A 8 36.28 1.68 -22.13
C ASN A 8 35.50 2.74 -21.33
N ILE A 9 35.44 2.62 -20.00
CA ILE A 9 34.89 3.66 -19.13
C ILE A 9 36.04 4.55 -18.62
N ASP A 10 36.01 5.85 -18.95
CA ASP A 10 37.00 6.81 -18.46
C ASP A 10 36.80 7.10 -16.96
N VAL A 11 37.70 6.57 -16.14
CA VAL A 11 37.76 6.81 -14.69
C VAL A 11 38.64 8.00 -14.30
N THR A 12 39.39 8.56 -15.25
CA THR A 12 40.33 9.67 -15.00
C THR A 12 39.65 11.04 -15.08
N HIS A 13 38.58 11.17 -15.86
CA HIS A 13 37.79 12.39 -15.96
C HIS A 13 36.30 12.17 -15.65
N PRO A 14 35.96 11.63 -14.46
CA PRO A 14 34.58 11.40 -14.09
C PRO A 14 33.86 12.73 -13.90
N ARG A 15 32.56 12.73 -14.22
CA ARG A 15 31.67 13.84 -13.88
C ARG A 15 30.97 13.51 -12.58
N LEU A 16 31.18 14.36 -11.57
CA LEU A 16 30.64 14.17 -10.23
C LEU A 16 29.48 15.14 -9.99
N PHE A 17 28.37 14.59 -9.51
CA PHE A 17 27.20 15.35 -9.05
C PHE A 17 27.07 15.17 -7.55
N TYR A 18 26.98 16.28 -6.82
CA TYR A 18 26.91 16.27 -5.37
C TYR A 18 25.52 16.67 -4.89
N GLY A 19 25.07 16.01 -3.83
CA GLY A 19 23.82 16.30 -3.14
C GLY A 19 23.92 15.97 -1.65
N PRO A 20 22.85 16.20 -0.88
CA PRO A 20 22.84 16.00 0.57
C PRO A 20 22.96 14.51 0.94
N ALA A 21 24.03 14.15 1.66
CA ALA A 21 24.31 12.76 2.06
C ALA A 21 23.25 12.20 3.02
N GLN A 22 22.76 13.02 3.95
CA GLN A 22 21.69 12.68 4.89
C GLN A 22 20.35 12.35 4.20
N ALA A 23 20.15 12.86 2.97
CA ALA A 23 18.97 12.56 2.17
C ALA A 23 19.11 11.23 1.38
N GLN A 24 20.27 10.57 1.49
CA GLN A 24 20.69 9.47 0.62
C GLN A 24 20.55 9.81 -0.86
N PHE A 25 21.01 11.01 -1.24
CA PHE A 25 21.08 11.43 -2.63
C PHE A 25 21.90 10.42 -3.44
N GLY A 26 21.30 9.85 -4.49
CA GLY A 26 21.93 8.79 -5.29
C GLY A 26 21.34 7.40 -5.05
N TYR A 27 20.30 7.27 -4.21
CA TYR A 27 19.67 5.98 -3.90
C TYR A 27 19.16 5.24 -5.15
N LYS A 28 18.53 5.98 -6.06
CA LYS A 28 18.23 5.54 -7.44
C LYS A 28 18.67 6.63 -8.42
N VAL A 29 19.17 6.20 -9.57
CA VAL A 29 19.61 7.08 -10.65
C VAL A 29 19.02 6.61 -11.97
N LEU A 30 18.62 7.56 -12.81
CA LEU A 30 18.08 7.28 -14.14
C LEU A 30 18.65 8.29 -15.14
N GLN A 31 19.15 7.80 -16.27
CA GLN A 31 19.58 8.64 -17.37
C GLN A 31 18.38 9.03 -18.23
N TRP A 32 18.28 10.30 -18.62
CA TRP A 32 17.20 10.80 -19.45
C TRP A 32 17.72 11.75 -20.52
N VAL A 33 17.13 11.67 -21.71
CA VAL A 33 17.49 12.50 -22.86
C VAL A 33 16.22 13.19 -23.36
N ASN A 34 16.26 14.52 -23.46
CA ASN A 34 15.19 15.32 -24.03
C ASN A 34 15.73 16.15 -25.19
N GLY A 35 15.47 15.71 -26.42
CA GLY A 35 16.07 16.29 -27.62
C GLY A 35 17.60 16.21 -27.56
N THR A 36 18.27 17.36 -27.47
CA THR A 36 19.75 17.45 -27.36
C THR A 36 20.24 17.50 -25.92
N GLU A 37 19.36 17.75 -24.95
CA GLU A 37 19.73 17.86 -23.55
C GLU A 37 19.82 16.48 -22.91
N ARG A 38 20.82 16.32 -22.06
CA ARG A 38 21.09 15.08 -21.32
C ARG A 38 21.02 15.38 -19.84
N TRP A 39 20.24 14.59 -19.14
CA TRP A 39 19.94 14.77 -17.73
C TRP A 39 20.20 13.47 -16.98
N LEU A 40 20.63 13.61 -15.72
CA LEU A 40 20.67 12.54 -14.76
C LEU A 40 19.63 12.85 -13.68
N LEU A 41 18.63 11.99 -13.58
CA LEU A 41 17.66 12.04 -12.49
C LEU A 41 18.20 11.28 -11.29
N VAL A 42 18.05 11.87 -10.12
CA VAL A 42 18.59 11.32 -8.87
C VAL A 42 17.52 11.37 -7.79
N ALA A 43 17.23 10.22 -7.19
CA ALA A 43 16.33 10.13 -6.05
C ALA A 43 17.08 10.27 -4.73
N ALA A 44 16.41 10.88 -3.75
CA ALA A 44 16.89 11.08 -2.39
C ALA A 44 15.75 10.82 -1.39
N PRO A 45 15.46 9.55 -1.05
CA PRO A 45 14.27 9.19 -0.29
C PRO A 45 14.26 9.65 1.18
N TRP A 46 15.40 10.10 1.72
CA TRP A 46 15.48 10.64 3.08
C TRP A 46 15.48 12.16 3.14
N ASP A 47 15.31 12.83 2.01
CA ASP A 47 15.18 14.29 1.97
C ASP A 47 13.94 14.76 2.75
N GLY A 48 14.06 15.89 3.44
CA GLY A 48 12.94 16.52 4.15
C GLY A 48 12.32 15.65 5.25
N ASP A 49 13.16 15.00 6.08
CA ASP A 49 12.72 14.10 7.16
C ASP A 49 11.95 12.87 6.68
N GLY A 50 12.52 12.21 5.67
CA GLY A 50 11.94 11.00 5.09
C GLY A 50 10.73 11.26 4.19
N ARG A 51 10.44 12.51 3.80
CA ARG A 51 9.43 12.79 2.76
C ARG A 51 9.89 12.26 1.40
N GLY A 52 11.18 12.42 1.12
CA GLY A 52 11.81 12.05 -0.13
C GLY A 52 11.73 13.14 -1.20
N ALA A 53 12.67 13.13 -2.13
CA ALA A 53 12.74 14.09 -3.22
C ALA A 53 13.41 13.50 -4.47
N LEU A 54 13.16 14.15 -5.61
CA LEU A 54 13.87 13.90 -6.86
C LEU A 54 14.69 15.13 -7.24
N TYR A 55 15.78 14.90 -7.95
CA TYR A 55 16.70 15.92 -8.42
C TYR A 55 17.01 15.71 -9.90
N LYS A 56 17.19 16.80 -10.63
CA LYS A 56 17.51 16.85 -12.04
C LYS A 56 18.89 17.49 -12.22
N CYS A 57 19.85 16.70 -12.68
CA CYS A 57 21.24 17.10 -12.85
C CYS A 57 21.56 17.24 -14.35
N HIS A 58 21.92 18.43 -14.81
CA HIS A 58 22.27 18.63 -16.22
C HIS A 58 23.62 17.97 -16.53
N VAL A 59 23.72 17.19 -17.61
CA VAL A 59 24.96 16.49 -18.02
C VAL A 59 25.81 17.33 -18.98
N GLY A 60 25.27 18.40 -19.58
CA GLY A 60 26.02 19.31 -20.46
C GLY A 60 26.87 20.34 -19.69
N ALA A 61 26.30 20.99 -18.68
CA ALA A 61 26.90 22.16 -18.03
C ALA A 61 27.79 21.80 -16.83
N ARG A 62 29.13 21.92 -16.94
CA ARG A 62 30.02 21.58 -15.83
C ARG A 62 29.84 22.55 -14.65
N GLY A 63 29.65 22.02 -13.45
CA GLY A 63 29.62 22.81 -12.21
C GLY A 63 28.24 23.35 -11.80
N GLU A 64 27.18 23.07 -12.56
CA GLU A 64 25.81 23.40 -12.14
C GLU A 64 25.31 22.43 -11.07
N PRO A 65 24.71 22.94 -9.97
CA PRO A 65 24.11 22.08 -8.96
C PRO A 65 22.88 21.36 -9.51
N CYS A 66 22.60 20.17 -9.02
CA CYS A 66 21.36 19.46 -9.35
C CYS A 66 20.17 20.24 -8.81
N ALA A 67 19.20 20.52 -9.68
CA ALA A 67 17.96 21.20 -9.29
C ALA A 67 17.04 20.19 -8.58
N LYS A 68 16.58 20.53 -7.38
CA LYS A 68 15.53 19.76 -6.70
C LYS A 68 14.23 19.93 -7.48
N ALA A 69 13.56 18.82 -7.77
CA ALA A 69 12.26 18.84 -8.42
C ALA A 69 11.22 19.50 -7.49
N ASP A 70 10.50 20.48 -8.00
CA ASP A 70 9.29 20.97 -7.36
C ASP A 70 8.15 20.04 -7.78
N LEU A 71 7.73 19.14 -6.88
CA LEU A 71 6.61 18.23 -7.14
C LEU A 71 5.26 18.97 -7.17
N GLY A 72 5.25 20.28 -6.94
CA GLY A 72 4.11 21.18 -7.04
C GLY A 72 3.05 20.96 -5.96
N THR A 73 2.10 21.90 -5.87
CA THR A 73 0.81 21.73 -5.18
C THR A 73 -0.26 21.10 -6.09
N ALA A 74 0.08 20.87 -7.36
CA ALA A 74 -0.83 20.43 -8.43
C ALA A 74 -1.25 18.95 -8.33
N ALA A 75 -0.70 18.19 -7.38
CA ALA A 75 -1.23 16.90 -6.98
C ALA A 75 -1.82 16.99 -5.55
N PRO A 76 -3.01 17.60 -5.37
CA PRO A 76 -3.68 17.67 -4.07
C PRO A 76 -3.96 16.29 -3.46
N TRP A 77 -3.88 15.19 -4.23
CA TRP A 77 -4.02 13.79 -3.79
C TRP A 77 -2.71 13.14 -3.31
N LEU A 78 -1.56 13.71 -3.68
CA LEU A 78 -0.30 13.47 -2.98
C LEU A 78 -0.28 14.21 -1.64
N PHE A 79 -1.35 14.94 -1.27
CA PHE A 79 -1.44 15.60 0.01
C PHE A 79 -2.69 15.19 0.80
N PRO A 80 -2.56 14.87 2.09
CA PRO A 80 -1.31 14.82 2.83
C PRO A 80 -0.61 13.48 2.55
N LEU A 81 0.48 13.47 1.76
CA LEU A 81 1.62 12.62 2.08
C LEU A 81 1.78 12.80 3.60
N PRO A 82 1.82 11.71 4.40
CA PRO A 82 2.20 11.81 5.80
C PRO A 82 3.38 12.77 5.89
N GLU A 83 3.34 13.73 6.81
CA GLU A 83 4.30 14.84 6.81
C GLU A 83 5.76 14.33 6.85
N HIS A 84 5.98 13.07 7.25
CA HIS A 84 7.27 12.41 7.45
C HIS A 84 7.26 10.92 7.02
N ASN A 85 8.45 10.35 6.78
CA ASN A 85 8.72 8.90 6.62
C ASN A 85 8.02 8.14 5.47
N VAL A 86 7.72 8.81 4.37
CA VAL A 86 7.10 8.19 3.19
C VAL A 86 8.14 7.57 2.24
N HIS A 87 9.33 8.18 2.18
CA HIS A 87 10.47 7.80 1.37
C HIS A 87 10.21 7.82 -0.14
N PHE A 88 9.64 8.93 -0.65
CA PHE A 88 9.42 9.11 -2.07
C PHE A 88 10.72 9.09 -2.88
N GLY A 89 10.73 8.29 -3.95
CA GLY A 89 11.91 8.08 -4.80
C GLY A 89 12.72 6.82 -4.45
N MET A 90 12.26 5.99 -3.50
CA MET A 90 12.86 4.66 -3.27
C MET A 90 12.88 3.80 -4.54
N THR A 91 11.85 3.95 -5.37
CA THR A 91 11.81 3.39 -6.72
C THR A 91 11.65 4.53 -7.70
N LEU A 92 12.44 4.50 -8.78
CA LEU A 92 12.40 5.46 -9.87
C LEU A 92 12.64 4.69 -11.17
N VAL A 93 11.70 4.81 -12.11
CA VAL A 93 11.79 4.18 -13.45
C VAL A 93 11.36 5.17 -14.53
N ASP A 94 11.85 4.91 -15.74
CA ASP A 94 11.36 5.51 -16.98
C ASP A 94 9.85 5.30 -17.17
N SER A 95 9.22 6.14 -18.00
CA SER A 95 7.90 5.83 -18.56
C SER A 95 7.92 6.01 -20.07
N LYS A 96 7.30 5.06 -20.78
CA LYS A 96 7.15 5.08 -22.25
C LYS A 96 6.46 6.31 -22.80
N ASP A 97 5.66 6.99 -21.98
CA ASP A 97 4.92 8.20 -22.37
C ASP A 97 5.79 9.47 -22.34
N GLY A 98 7.12 9.33 -22.19
CA GLY A 98 8.07 10.46 -22.17
C GLY A 98 8.21 11.13 -20.79
N GLY A 99 7.81 10.42 -19.73
CA GLY A 99 7.89 10.87 -18.34
C GLY A 99 8.57 9.82 -17.45
N PHE A 100 8.21 9.82 -16.17
CA PHE A 100 8.81 8.93 -15.16
C PHE A 100 7.76 8.42 -14.17
N MET A 101 8.11 7.36 -13.47
CA MET A 101 7.37 6.91 -12.30
C MET A 101 8.29 6.84 -11.09
N ALA A 102 7.86 7.47 -9.99
CA ALA A 102 8.55 7.40 -8.72
C ALA A 102 7.59 6.96 -7.61
N CYS A 103 8.06 6.10 -6.71
CA CYS A 103 7.22 5.54 -5.66
C CYS A 103 7.75 5.79 -4.26
N ALA A 104 6.80 5.77 -3.33
CA ALA A 104 6.98 5.83 -1.90
C ALA A 104 6.28 4.60 -1.29
N PRO A 105 6.96 3.43 -1.23
CA PRO A 105 6.36 2.18 -0.76
C PRO A 105 6.01 2.21 0.74
N LEU A 106 6.57 3.16 1.49
CA LEU A 106 6.28 3.39 2.90
C LEU A 106 5.23 4.47 3.13
N TRP A 107 4.52 4.89 2.07
CA TRP A 107 3.34 5.71 2.25
C TRP A 107 2.28 4.94 3.03
N SER A 108 1.78 5.59 4.08
CA SER A 108 0.82 5.00 4.98
C SER A 108 -0.36 5.91 5.24
N GLN A 109 -1.52 5.31 5.47
CA GLN A 109 -2.74 6.01 5.84
C GLN A 109 -3.24 5.53 7.20
N PRO A 110 -3.67 6.44 8.10
CA PRO A 110 -4.26 6.04 9.36
C PRO A 110 -5.65 5.44 9.13
N CYS A 111 -5.87 4.25 9.68
CA CYS A 111 -7.14 3.51 9.66
C CYS A 111 -7.50 3.08 11.07
N GLY A 112 -8.23 3.94 11.77
CA GLY A 112 -8.51 3.76 13.18
C GLY A 112 -7.26 3.88 14.05
N THR A 113 -7.01 2.89 14.91
CA THR A 113 -5.74 2.76 15.65
C THR A 113 -4.60 2.16 14.83
N SER A 114 -4.89 1.66 13.63
CA SER A 114 -3.92 1.00 12.76
C SER A 114 -3.39 1.95 11.69
N LEU A 115 -2.21 1.64 11.15
CA LEU A 115 -1.58 2.38 10.07
C LEU A 115 -1.38 1.44 8.89
N PHE A 116 -2.08 1.69 7.77
CA PHE A 116 -1.99 0.85 6.57
C PHE A 116 -0.91 1.39 5.64
N SER A 117 0.17 0.65 5.47
CA SER A 117 1.32 1.02 4.62
C SER A 117 1.19 0.37 3.24
N THR A 118 0.29 0.92 2.43
CA THR A 118 -0.05 0.35 1.12
C THR A 118 0.92 0.77 0.02
N GLY A 119 1.64 1.88 0.19
CA GLY A 119 2.53 2.45 -0.82
C GLY A 119 1.79 3.28 -1.88
N VAL A 120 2.50 4.23 -2.49
CA VAL A 120 1.96 5.10 -3.56
C VAL A 120 3.02 5.41 -4.60
N CYS A 121 2.60 5.57 -5.85
CA CYS A 121 3.46 5.99 -6.95
C CYS A 121 2.91 7.26 -7.62
N ALA A 122 3.81 8.13 -8.07
CA ALA A 122 3.49 9.32 -8.85
C ALA A 122 3.99 9.12 -10.29
N ARG A 123 3.12 9.46 -11.24
CA ARG A 123 3.51 9.66 -12.65
C ARG A 123 3.95 11.10 -12.81
N LEU A 124 5.14 11.27 -13.38
CA LEU A 124 5.80 12.57 -13.57
C LEU A 124 6.03 12.81 -15.06
N ASP A 125 5.94 14.06 -15.49
CA ASP A 125 6.34 14.45 -16.84
C ASP A 125 7.86 14.73 -16.95
N GLY A 126 8.33 15.19 -18.11
CA GLY A 126 9.74 15.53 -18.37
C GLY A 126 10.30 16.67 -17.50
N ASP A 127 9.44 17.48 -16.90
CA ASP A 127 9.80 18.57 -15.98
C ASP A 127 9.62 18.16 -14.51
N LEU A 128 9.40 16.86 -14.27
CA LEU A 128 9.19 16.26 -12.95
C LEU A 128 7.96 16.82 -12.23
N GLN A 129 6.97 17.32 -12.98
CA GLN A 129 5.68 17.71 -12.43
C GLN A 129 4.77 16.49 -12.33
N ALA A 130 4.02 16.41 -11.23
CA ALA A 130 3.09 15.31 -11.01
C ALA A 130 1.87 15.41 -11.93
N VAL A 131 1.70 14.42 -12.82
CA VAL A 131 0.58 14.32 -13.76
C VAL A 131 -0.46 13.28 -13.34
N GLY A 132 -0.13 12.40 -12.40
CA GLY A 132 -1.07 11.41 -11.89
C GLY A 132 -0.53 10.59 -10.73
N THR A 133 -1.42 9.83 -10.09
CA THR A 133 -1.11 8.97 -8.94
C THR A 133 -1.57 7.55 -9.20
N VAL A 134 -0.77 6.59 -8.76
CA VAL A 134 -1.02 5.15 -8.86
C VAL A 134 -0.91 4.56 -7.45
N ALA A 135 -2.05 4.17 -6.87
CA ALA A 135 -2.15 3.58 -5.55
C ALA A 135 -3.12 2.38 -5.58
N PRO A 136 -2.77 1.29 -6.30
CA PRO A 136 -3.75 0.31 -6.72
C PRO A 136 -4.20 -0.64 -5.58
N THR A 137 -3.44 -0.68 -4.48
CA THR A 137 -3.74 -1.41 -3.26
C THR A 137 -4.19 -0.51 -2.12
N ALA A 138 -4.40 0.79 -2.36
CA ALA A 138 -4.96 1.68 -1.37
C ALA A 138 -6.41 1.24 -1.06
N GLN A 139 -6.59 0.63 0.10
CA GLN A 139 -7.88 0.17 0.57
C GLN A 139 -8.56 1.25 1.39
N ARG A 140 -9.89 1.22 1.47
CA ARG A 140 -10.59 2.00 2.49
C ARG A 140 -10.42 1.32 3.84
N CYS A 141 -10.41 2.12 4.90
CA CYS A 141 -10.36 1.58 6.24
C CYS A 141 -11.59 0.70 6.50
N SER A 142 -11.44 -0.37 7.30
CA SER A 142 -12.58 -1.18 7.75
C SER A 142 -13.61 -0.36 8.54
N THR A 143 -13.20 0.80 9.06
CA THR A 143 -14.03 1.80 9.74
C THR A 143 -14.73 2.78 8.78
N TYR A 144 -14.74 2.54 7.47
CA TYR A 144 -15.42 3.40 6.50
C TYR A 144 -16.95 3.24 6.59
N MET A 145 -17.60 4.06 7.42
CA MET A 145 -19.02 3.94 7.74
C MET A 145 -19.70 5.29 7.90
N ASP A 146 -20.98 5.37 7.54
CA ASP A 146 -21.84 6.50 7.85
C ASP A 146 -22.69 6.14 9.06
N ILE A 147 -22.55 6.91 10.12
CA ILE A 147 -23.34 6.76 11.34
C ILE A 147 -24.31 7.94 11.44
N VAL A 148 -25.61 7.67 11.50
CA VAL A 148 -26.62 8.67 11.85
C VAL A 148 -27.13 8.35 13.24
N ILE A 149 -27.01 9.29 14.16
CA ILE A 149 -27.56 9.16 15.51
C ILE A 149 -28.89 9.90 15.56
N VAL A 150 -29.96 9.17 15.87
CA VAL A 150 -31.29 9.70 16.11
C VAL A 150 -31.46 9.88 17.61
N LEU A 151 -31.58 11.14 18.04
CA LEU A 151 -31.47 11.55 19.43
C LEU A 151 -32.82 12.06 19.95
N ASP A 152 -33.36 11.40 20.95
CA ASP A 152 -34.58 11.82 21.62
C ASP A 152 -34.33 13.12 22.40
N GLY A 153 -34.97 14.20 21.95
CA GLY A 153 -34.94 15.54 22.53
C GLY A 153 -36.25 15.91 23.23
N SER A 154 -37.09 14.93 23.55
CA SER A 154 -38.39 15.13 24.19
C SER A 154 -38.27 15.64 25.63
N ASN A 155 -39.42 15.95 26.26
CA ASN A 155 -39.48 16.45 27.64
C ASN A 155 -39.23 15.38 28.71
N SER A 156 -39.33 14.10 28.38
CA SER A 156 -39.04 13.01 29.33
C SER A 156 -37.53 12.79 29.51
N ILE A 157 -36.73 13.23 28.54
CA ILE A 157 -35.26 13.24 28.60
C ILE A 157 -34.77 14.38 29.49
N TYR A 158 -34.58 14.08 30.78
CA TYR A 158 -33.98 14.98 31.74
C TYR A 158 -33.13 14.22 32.77
N PRO A 159 -31.93 14.72 33.13
CA PRO A 159 -31.33 15.98 32.68
C PRO A 159 -30.58 15.87 31.35
N TRP A 160 -30.70 16.89 30.49
CA TRP A 160 -30.15 16.87 29.12
C TRP A 160 -28.64 16.65 29.03
N TYR A 161 -27.88 17.14 30.02
CA TYR A 161 -26.43 17.00 30.02
C TYR A 161 -25.99 15.52 30.02
N GLU A 162 -26.82 14.59 30.50
CA GLU A 162 -26.49 13.16 30.46
C GLU A 162 -26.48 12.63 29.02
N VAL A 163 -27.37 13.11 28.17
CA VAL A 163 -27.40 12.78 26.75
C VAL A 163 -26.23 13.40 26.01
N GLN A 164 -25.89 14.67 26.32
CA GLN A 164 -24.69 15.32 25.75
C GLN A 164 -23.39 14.58 26.15
N ASN A 165 -23.30 14.12 27.40
CA ASN A 165 -22.16 13.34 27.89
C ASN A 165 -22.12 11.95 27.24
N PHE A 166 -23.26 11.28 27.12
CA PHE A 166 -23.37 10.00 26.41
C PHE A 166 -22.90 10.12 24.96
N LEU A 167 -23.40 11.12 24.23
CA LEU A 167 -22.96 11.43 22.87
C LEU A 167 -21.46 11.72 22.79
N SER A 168 -20.93 12.54 23.71
CA SER A 168 -19.48 12.82 23.75
C SER A 168 -18.65 11.55 23.99
N ASN A 169 -19.14 10.65 24.86
CA ASN A 169 -18.46 9.41 25.22
C ASN A 169 -18.49 8.36 24.10
N ILE A 170 -19.56 8.29 23.30
CA ILE A 170 -19.62 7.38 22.16
C ILE A 170 -18.82 7.93 20.97
N LEU A 171 -18.97 9.22 20.67
CA LEU A 171 -18.28 9.87 19.54
C LEU A 171 -16.78 9.90 19.73
N SER A 172 -16.29 10.04 20.97
CA SER A 172 -14.84 9.99 21.27
C SER A 172 -14.21 8.61 21.03
N LYS A 173 -15.02 7.55 20.88
CA LYS A 173 -14.53 6.20 20.55
C LYS A 173 -14.50 5.93 19.04
N PHE A 174 -15.06 6.81 18.22
CA PHE A 174 -15.08 6.66 16.77
C PHE A 174 -13.85 7.31 16.12
N PHE A 175 -13.48 6.79 14.95
CA PHE A 175 -12.44 7.36 14.11
C PHE A 175 -13.10 8.18 13.01
N ILE A 176 -13.32 9.46 13.30
CA ILE A 176 -14.09 10.38 12.46
C ILE A 176 -13.17 11.01 11.41
N GLY A 177 -13.58 10.95 10.15
CA GLY A 177 -12.86 11.57 9.05
C GLY A 177 -13.47 11.26 7.68
N PRO A 178 -13.14 12.03 6.63
CA PRO A 178 -13.73 11.86 5.29
C PRO A 178 -13.45 10.48 4.66
N GLY A 179 -12.30 9.87 4.99
CA GLY A 179 -11.92 8.50 4.60
C GLY A 179 -12.21 7.42 5.64
N GLN A 180 -12.97 7.72 6.69
CA GLN A 180 -13.30 6.82 7.81
C GLN A 180 -14.79 6.96 8.18
N ILE A 181 -15.12 7.16 9.46
CA ILE A 181 -16.49 7.34 9.93
C ILE A 181 -16.95 8.77 9.67
N GLN A 182 -18.16 8.93 9.12
CA GLN A 182 -18.89 10.20 9.13
C GLN A 182 -20.07 10.10 10.06
N VAL A 183 -20.35 11.17 10.82
CA VAL A 183 -21.43 11.19 11.80
C VAL A 183 -22.42 12.31 11.49
N GLY A 184 -23.69 11.95 11.29
CA GLY A 184 -24.83 12.86 11.27
C GLY A 184 -25.63 12.74 12.57
N VAL A 185 -26.25 13.83 13.02
CA VAL A 185 -27.13 13.81 14.19
C VAL A 185 -28.48 14.41 13.83
N LEU A 186 -29.53 13.65 14.12
CA LEU A 186 -30.92 14.04 13.97
C LEU A 186 -31.57 14.02 15.36
N GLN A 187 -31.95 15.18 15.86
CA GLN A 187 -32.72 15.28 17.10
C GLN A 187 -34.22 15.19 16.80
N TYR A 188 -35.00 14.57 17.68
CA TYR A 188 -36.44 14.45 17.50
C TYR A 188 -37.26 14.63 18.77
N GLY A 189 -38.50 15.08 18.59
CA GLY A 189 -39.56 15.15 19.58
C GLY A 189 -40.90 15.15 18.86
N GLU A 190 -41.55 16.30 18.73
CA GLU A 190 -42.69 16.49 17.81
C GLU A 190 -42.26 16.58 16.33
N LEU A 191 -41.05 17.08 16.08
CA LEU A 191 -40.46 17.23 14.75
C LEU A 191 -39.08 16.58 14.73
N ALA A 192 -38.64 16.11 13.56
CA ALA A 192 -37.28 15.65 13.33
C ALA A 192 -36.42 16.80 12.78
N VAL A 193 -35.31 17.12 13.44
CA VAL A 193 -34.41 18.22 13.10
C VAL A 193 -32.99 17.68 12.91
N HIS A 194 -32.38 17.99 11.77
CA HIS A 194 -30.97 17.71 11.54
C HIS A 194 -30.12 18.72 12.28
N GLU A 195 -29.51 18.33 13.41
CA GLU A 195 -28.50 19.13 14.11
C GLU A 195 -27.28 19.32 13.19
N TRP A 196 -26.90 18.24 12.50
CA TRP A 196 -25.98 18.30 11.38
C TRP A 196 -26.03 17.07 10.47
N ASP A 197 -25.58 17.29 9.24
CA ASP A 197 -25.48 16.30 8.19
C ASP A 197 -24.16 15.51 8.24
N LEU A 198 -24.12 14.38 7.52
CA LEU A 198 -22.90 13.60 7.33
C LEU A 198 -21.84 14.44 6.62
N GLY A 199 -20.57 14.22 7.00
CA GLY A 199 -19.44 14.93 6.40
C GLY A 199 -19.27 16.38 6.84
N ARG A 200 -20.14 16.93 7.73
CA ARG A 200 -19.95 18.29 8.27
C ARG A 200 -18.64 18.46 9.04
N PHE A 201 -18.25 17.43 9.79
CA PHE A 201 -17.08 17.45 10.64
C PHE A 201 -16.08 16.38 10.20
N HIS A 202 -14.80 16.65 10.40
CA HIS A 202 -13.70 15.81 9.92
C HIS A 202 -12.80 15.27 11.02
N THR A 203 -13.03 15.65 12.27
CA THR A 203 -12.24 15.22 13.44
C THR A 203 -13.16 14.85 14.61
N VAL A 204 -12.62 14.06 15.54
CA VAL A 204 -13.34 13.66 16.75
C VAL A 204 -13.56 14.87 17.65
N GLU A 205 -12.55 15.73 17.76
CA GLU A 205 -12.56 16.94 18.57
C GLU A 205 -13.71 17.87 18.18
N ASP A 206 -13.89 18.10 16.87
CA ASP A 206 -14.95 18.98 16.35
C ASP A 206 -16.34 18.41 16.60
N VAL A 207 -16.54 17.10 16.37
CA VAL A 207 -17.84 16.45 16.59
C VAL A 207 -18.20 16.41 18.08
N VAL A 208 -17.24 16.11 18.95
CA VAL A 208 -17.45 16.09 20.40
C VAL A 208 -17.75 17.51 20.92
N ALA A 209 -17.08 18.54 20.40
CA ALA A 209 -17.38 19.92 20.74
C ALA A 209 -18.80 20.33 20.29
N ALA A 210 -19.21 19.91 19.09
CA ALA A 210 -20.56 20.14 18.59
C ALA A 210 -21.62 19.42 19.44
N ALA A 211 -21.37 18.15 19.82
CA ALA A 211 -22.28 17.35 20.66
C ALA A 211 -22.56 17.99 22.03
N LYS A 212 -21.56 18.60 22.65
CA LYS A 212 -21.71 19.35 23.91
C LYS A 212 -22.58 20.59 23.79
N ASN A 213 -22.73 21.12 22.58
CA ASN A 213 -23.48 22.35 22.31
C ASN A 213 -24.89 22.11 21.73
N ILE A 214 -25.30 20.85 21.55
CA ILE A 214 -26.68 20.54 21.13
C ILE A 214 -27.63 20.97 22.24
N SER A 215 -28.59 21.84 21.93
CA SER A 215 -29.69 22.18 22.82
C SER A 215 -30.84 21.18 22.66
N ARG A 216 -31.46 20.80 23.77
CA ARG A 216 -32.67 19.98 23.75
C ARG A 216 -33.79 20.69 22.98
N GLN A 217 -34.46 19.99 22.08
CA GLN A 217 -35.53 20.54 21.25
C GLN A 217 -36.78 20.91 22.08
N GLU A 218 -37.09 20.12 23.12
CA GLU A 218 -38.32 20.21 23.91
C GLU A 218 -39.58 19.90 23.07
N GLY A 219 -40.64 19.43 23.72
CA GLY A 219 -41.86 19.04 23.01
C GLY A 219 -42.84 18.24 23.85
N ARG A 220 -44.09 18.12 23.38
CA ARG A 220 -45.15 17.35 24.06
C ARG A 220 -45.25 15.90 23.61
N GLU A 221 -44.62 15.54 22.49
CA GLU A 221 -44.64 14.20 21.92
C GLU A 221 -43.22 13.68 21.66
N THR A 222 -43.11 12.37 21.54
CA THR A 222 -41.89 11.63 21.19
C THR A 222 -42.19 10.79 19.95
N ARG A 223 -41.87 11.31 18.75
CA ARG A 223 -42.17 10.67 17.46
C ARG A 223 -40.96 9.89 16.91
N THR A 224 -40.72 8.71 17.46
CA THR A 224 -39.56 7.87 17.12
C THR A 224 -39.67 7.27 15.72
N ALA A 225 -40.87 6.86 15.29
CA ALA A 225 -41.06 6.29 13.95
C ALA A 225 -40.81 7.33 12.85
N LEU A 226 -41.28 8.56 13.05
CA LEU A 226 -40.98 9.70 12.18
C LEU A 226 -39.47 9.92 12.05
N ALA A 227 -38.76 9.94 13.18
CA ALA A 227 -37.33 10.20 13.21
C ALA A 227 -36.51 9.10 12.51
N ILE A 228 -36.86 7.83 12.73
CA ILE A 228 -36.22 6.69 12.05
C ILE A 228 -36.46 6.75 10.54
N ARG A 229 -37.69 7.07 10.12
CA ARG A 229 -38.04 7.23 8.70
C ARG A 229 -37.24 8.38 8.07
N GLU A 230 -37.15 9.52 8.72
CA GLU A 230 -36.39 10.68 8.23
C GLU A 230 -34.88 10.35 8.13
N ALA A 231 -34.33 9.68 9.14
CA ALA A 231 -32.93 9.25 9.11
C ALA A 231 -32.64 8.32 7.92
N CYS A 232 -33.49 7.32 7.69
CA CYS A 232 -33.30 6.34 6.63
C CYS A 232 -33.56 6.92 5.23
N THR A 233 -34.47 7.89 5.08
CA THR A 233 -34.84 8.44 3.76
C THR A 233 -34.03 9.68 3.38
N ALA A 234 -33.66 10.53 4.33
CA ALA A 234 -33.01 11.82 4.09
C ALA A 234 -31.60 11.91 4.66
N ALA A 235 -31.35 11.48 5.92
CA ALA A 235 -30.04 11.70 6.55
C ALA A 235 -28.88 10.95 5.87
N PHE A 236 -29.14 9.74 5.34
CA PHE A 236 -28.15 8.99 4.54
C PHE A 236 -28.14 9.35 3.04
N SER A 237 -28.87 10.40 2.63
CA SER A 237 -28.90 10.79 1.22
C SER A 237 -27.60 11.49 0.80
N ALA A 238 -27.24 11.37 -0.48
CA ALA A 238 -26.09 12.08 -1.05
C ALA A 238 -26.19 13.61 -0.89
N ALA A 239 -27.42 14.16 -0.87
CA ALA A 239 -27.66 15.58 -0.64
C ALA A 239 -27.28 16.04 0.78
N ARG A 240 -27.22 15.12 1.75
CA ARG A 240 -26.81 15.35 3.13
C ARG A 240 -25.50 14.64 3.48
N GLY A 241 -24.63 14.42 2.48
CA GLY A 241 -23.28 13.88 2.66
C GLY A 241 -23.19 12.35 2.74
N GLY A 242 -24.30 11.62 2.59
CA GLY A 242 -24.30 10.16 2.60
C GLY A 242 -23.50 9.55 1.46
N ARG A 243 -22.66 8.57 1.78
CA ARG A 243 -21.74 7.89 0.85
C ARG A 243 -22.37 6.58 0.38
N ALA A 244 -22.37 6.36 -0.94
CA ALA A 244 -23.09 5.24 -1.55
C ALA A 244 -22.51 3.87 -1.19
N ASP A 245 -21.21 3.83 -0.93
CA ASP A 245 -20.37 2.67 -0.67
C ASP A 245 -19.92 2.56 0.79
N ALA A 246 -20.41 3.44 1.68
CA ALA A 246 -20.23 3.31 3.11
C ALA A 246 -21.27 2.37 3.73
N THR A 247 -20.86 1.60 4.74
CA THR A 247 -21.80 0.89 5.60
C THR A 247 -22.63 1.92 6.37
N ARG A 248 -23.96 1.81 6.30
CA ARG A 248 -24.89 2.74 6.97
C ARG A 248 -25.32 2.18 8.30
N LEU A 249 -25.11 2.94 9.36
CA LEU A 249 -25.48 2.59 10.72
C LEU A 249 -26.35 3.67 11.36
N LEU A 250 -27.56 3.28 11.76
CA LEU A 250 -28.47 4.11 12.54
C LEU A 250 -28.36 3.74 14.01
N ILE A 251 -28.12 4.72 14.87
CA ILE A 251 -28.17 4.55 16.33
C ILE A 251 -29.32 5.40 16.87
N VAL A 252 -30.36 4.75 17.39
CA VAL A 252 -31.51 5.41 18.02
C VAL A 252 -31.24 5.51 19.51
N VAL A 253 -31.32 6.72 20.08
CA VAL A 253 -31.13 7.00 21.50
C VAL A 253 -32.45 7.57 22.03
N THR A 254 -33.13 6.85 22.93
CA THR A 254 -34.47 7.21 23.45
C THR A 254 -34.64 6.76 24.89
N ASP A 255 -35.65 7.25 25.62
CA ASP A 255 -36.01 6.76 26.96
C ASP A 255 -37.20 5.79 26.97
N GLY A 256 -37.83 5.52 25.82
CA GLY A 256 -38.53 4.27 25.56
C GLY A 256 -40.00 4.35 25.15
N GLU A 257 -40.70 5.48 25.29
CA GLU A 257 -42.11 5.59 24.87
C GLU A 257 -42.28 6.47 23.63
N SER A 258 -42.75 5.85 22.54
CA SER A 258 -43.07 6.55 21.28
C SER A 258 -44.55 6.80 21.13
N HIS A 259 -44.93 8.04 20.80
CA HIS A 259 -46.31 8.44 20.55
C HIS A 259 -46.82 8.00 19.16
N ASP A 260 -45.90 7.64 18.25
CA ASP A 260 -46.15 7.13 16.89
C ASP A 260 -45.71 5.67 16.72
N GLY A 261 -45.69 4.89 17.81
CA GLY A 261 -45.17 3.51 17.81
C GLY A 261 -45.84 2.58 16.79
N GLU A 262 -47.10 2.81 16.44
CA GLU A 262 -47.84 2.06 15.42
C GLU A 262 -47.25 2.22 14.00
N GLU A 263 -46.55 3.33 13.71
CA GLU A 263 -45.93 3.61 12.40
C GLU A 263 -44.53 2.99 12.26
N LEU A 264 -43.98 2.44 13.34
CA LEU A 264 -42.60 1.99 13.37
C LEU A 264 -42.29 0.79 12.47
N PRO A 265 -43.18 -0.21 12.29
CA PRO A 265 -42.97 -1.26 11.29
C PRO A 265 -42.71 -0.70 9.88
N GLU A 266 -43.41 0.36 9.47
CA GLU A 266 -43.20 1.01 8.18
C GLU A 266 -41.83 1.70 8.11
N ALA A 267 -41.46 2.43 9.16
CA ALA A 267 -40.16 3.10 9.25
C ALA A 267 -38.99 2.10 9.19
N LEU A 268 -39.09 0.95 9.86
CA LEU A 268 -38.07 -0.10 9.83
C LEU A 268 -37.92 -0.71 8.43
N ARG A 269 -39.02 -0.96 7.72
CA ARG A 269 -38.99 -1.46 6.33
C ARG A 269 -38.29 -0.49 5.39
N GLU A 270 -38.46 0.81 5.59
CA GLU A 270 -37.75 1.83 4.81
C GLU A 270 -36.23 1.80 5.03
N CYS A 271 -35.79 1.52 6.25
CA CYS A 271 -34.38 1.32 6.58
C CYS A 271 -33.80 0.02 5.99
N GLU A 272 -34.56 -1.07 6.03
CA GLU A 272 -34.17 -2.35 5.41
C GLU A 272 -34.00 -2.23 3.91
N ARG A 273 -34.95 -1.56 3.24
CA ARG A 273 -34.88 -1.28 1.80
C ARG A 273 -33.60 -0.53 1.39
N ARG A 274 -33.00 0.23 2.32
CA ARG A 274 -31.78 1.03 2.11
C ARG A 274 -30.52 0.42 2.72
N ASN A 275 -30.61 -0.83 3.19
CA ASN A 275 -29.51 -1.57 3.80
C ASN A 275 -28.86 -0.80 4.97
N VAL A 276 -29.70 -0.19 5.82
CA VAL A 276 -29.25 0.55 7.02
C VAL A 276 -29.25 -0.40 8.21
N THR A 277 -28.09 -0.68 8.80
CA THR A 277 -27.98 -1.42 10.06
C THR A 277 -28.45 -0.54 11.21
N ARG A 278 -29.14 -1.10 12.21
CA ARG A 278 -29.82 -0.31 13.25
C ARG A 278 -29.50 -0.83 14.65
N TYR A 279 -29.22 0.08 15.58
CA TYR A 279 -29.14 -0.18 17.02
C TYR A 279 -30.05 0.80 17.77
N ALA A 280 -30.62 0.35 18.87
CA ALA A 280 -31.37 1.19 19.80
C ALA A 280 -30.69 1.18 21.17
N ILE A 281 -30.64 2.35 21.81
CA ILE A 281 -30.03 2.58 23.11
C ILE A 281 -31.07 3.29 23.97
N ALA A 282 -31.44 2.64 25.07
CA ALA A 282 -32.37 3.20 26.04
C ALA A 282 -31.62 4.00 27.12
N VAL A 283 -32.00 5.26 27.34
CA VAL A 283 -31.44 6.13 28.39
C VAL A 283 -32.50 6.32 29.47
N SER A 284 -32.34 5.70 30.65
CA SER A 284 -33.29 5.82 31.77
C SER A 284 -32.61 6.43 33.00
N CYS A 285 -33.16 7.54 33.49
CA CYS A 285 -32.75 8.20 34.74
C CYS A 285 -33.79 7.93 35.86
N THR A 286 -33.59 6.81 36.58
CA THR A 286 -34.09 6.46 37.94
C THR A 286 -35.60 6.42 38.27
N ARG A 287 -36.06 5.24 38.76
CA ARG A 287 -36.79 5.14 40.03
C ARG A 287 -36.13 4.10 40.94
N ARG A 288 -35.93 4.47 42.21
CA ARG A 288 -35.32 3.66 43.28
C ARG A 288 -35.91 2.25 43.37
N GLY A 289 -35.01 1.29 43.53
CA GLY A 289 -35.27 0.00 44.15
C GLY A 289 -35.28 -1.16 43.16
N LEU A 290 -34.12 -1.77 42.97
CA LEU A 290 -33.88 -3.23 43.05
C LEU A 290 -32.46 -3.51 42.58
N ASP A 291 -31.64 -4.00 43.52
CA ASP A 291 -30.32 -4.54 43.28
C ASP A 291 -30.33 -5.59 42.16
N GLY A 292 -29.32 -5.56 41.30
CA GLY A 292 -29.10 -6.60 40.30
C GLY A 292 -27.95 -6.24 39.36
N ASN A 293 -26.75 -6.70 39.70
CA ASN A 293 -25.63 -6.81 38.77
C ASN A 293 -26.05 -7.72 37.61
N GLY A 294 -26.03 -7.20 36.39
CA GLY A 294 -26.26 -7.96 35.16
C GLY A 294 -25.95 -7.11 33.94
N GLU A 295 -24.80 -7.37 33.31
CA GLU A 295 -24.44 -6.82 32.01
C GLU A 295 -25.03 -7.71 30.92
N GLU A 296 -25.88 -7.18 30.03
CA GLU A 296 -26.32 -7.91 28.84
C GLU A 296 -26.45 -6.93 27.65
N PHE A 297 -25.69 -7.21 26.59
CA PHE A 297 -25.76 -6.56 25.29
C PHE A 297 -26.46 -7.50 24.30
N ILE A 298 -27.45 -7.03 23.55
CA ILE A 298 -28.15 -7.87 22.57
C ILE A 298 -27.86 -7.39 21.15
N HIS A 299 -27.22 -8.26 20.37
CA HIS A 299 -27.09 -8.13 18.92
C HIS A 299 -28.39 -8.63 18.26
N PRO A 300 -29.06 -7.85 17.40
CA PRO A 300 -30.03 -8.42 16.49
C PRO A 300 -29.26 -9.19 15.41
N GLU A 301 -29.34 -10.52 15.42
CA GLU A 301 -29.02 -11.28 14.22
C GLU A 301 -29.97 -10.83 13.11
N SER A 302 -29.43 -10.73 11.90
CA SER A 302 -30.13 -10.33 10.69
C SER A 302 -31.52 -11.00 10.58
N GLY A 303 -32.58 -10.23 10.84
CA GLY A 303 -33.97 -10.60 10.54
C GLY A 303 -34.93 -10.75 11.72
N GLN A 304 -34.50 -10.80 12.99
CA GLN A 304 -35.41 -10.91 14.16
C GLN A 304 -34.73 -10.33 15.42
N GLY A 305 -35.22 -9.34 16.16
CA GLY A 305 -36.31 -8.42 15.96
C GLY A 305 -36.12 -7.23 16.91
N LEU A 306 -36.15 -6.02 16.34
CA LEU A 306 -36.38 -4.79 17.12
C LEU A 306 -37.87 -4.73 17.55
N GLU A 307 -38.77 -5.28 16.71
CA GLU A 307 -40.22 -5.38 16.95
C GLU A 307 -40.59 -6.28 18.14
N GLN A 308 -39.87 -7.39 18.37
CA GLN A 308 -40.13 -8.29 19.50
C GLN A 308 -39.68 -7.70 20.85
N TRP A 309 -38.65 -6.85 20.86
CA TRP A 309 -38.14 -6.21 22.08
C TRP A 309 -39.14 -5.21 22.67
N TRP A 310 -39.73 -4.36 21.82
CA TRP A 310 -40.75 -3.38 22.21
C TRP A 310 -42.04 -3.98 22.75
N SER A 311 -42.33 -5.24 22.43
CA SER A 311 -43.56 -5.90 22.87
C SER A 311 -43.44 -6.65 24.21
N HIS A 312 -42.24 -6.92 24.75
CA HIS A 312 -42.08 -7.94 25.82
C HIS A 312 -41.23 -7.60 27.06
N HIS A 313 -40.52 -6.45 27.14
CA HIS A 313 -39.56 -6.22 28.25
C HIS A 313 -39.92 -5.03 29.16
N PRO A 314 -40.29 -5.26 30.45
CA PRO A 314 -40.29 -4.21 31.46
C PRO A 314 -38.85 -3.81 31.80
N TRP A 315 -38.59 -2.51 31.72
CA TRP A 315 -37.29 -1.83 31.57
C TRP A 315 -36.26 -2.10 32.69
N LYS A 316 -35.01 -2.46 32.32
CA LYS A 316 -33.82 -2.40 33.19
C LYS A 316 -32.62 -1.77 32.46
N CYS A 317 -31.88 -0.95 33.20
CA CYS A 317 -30.78 -0.10 32.72
C CYS A 317 -29.49 -0.88 32.38
N SER A 318 -28.69 -0.34 31.46
CA SER A 318 -27.26 -0.66 31.36
C SER A 318 -26.46 0.61 31.03
N GLN A 319 -25.45 0.93 31.84
CA GLN A 319 -24.39 1.88 31.54
C GLN A 319 -23.08 1.11 31.36
N SER A 320 -22.91 0.52 30.19
CA SER A 320 -21.60 0.38 29.56
C SER A 320 -21.87 0.18 28.08
N MET A 321 -21.08 0.82 27.22
CA MET A 321 -21.03 0.48 25.80
C MET A 321 -19.57 0.14 25.51
N SER A 322 -19.25 -1.15 25.57
CA SER A 322 -18.00 -1.66 25.03
C SER A 322 -18.25 -1.87 23.54
N ILE A 323 -17.94 -0.85 22.73
CA ILE A 323 -17.80 -1.05 21.30
C ILE A 323 -16.50 -1.84 21.16
N SER A 324 -16.60 -3.16 21.33
CA SER A 324 -15.60 -4.08 20.82
C SER A 324 -15.48 -3.76 19.34
N ALA A 325 -14.32 -3.22 18.95
CA ALA A 325 -13.97 -2.77 17.62
C ALA A 325 -14.86 -3.39 16.52
N MET A 326 -15.89 -2.66 16.08
CA MET A 326 -16.61 -3.01 14.86
C MET A 326 -15.64 -2.80 13.71
N GLY A 327 -14.88 -3.84 13.41
CA GLY A 327 -13.68 -3.80 12.58
C GLY A 327 -12.67 -4.90 12.93
N THR A 328 -12.79 -5.61 14.06
CA THR A 328 -12.04 -6.85 14.25
C THR A 328 -12.82 -7.99 13.63
N HIS A 329 -12.34 -8.46 12.47
CA HIS A 329 -12.35 -9.89 12.19
C HIS A 329 -12.06 -10.62 13.51
N GLY A 330 -12.89 -11.62 13.83
CA GLY A 330 -12.90 -12.27 15.15
C GLY A 330 -11.50 -12.66 15.64
N TYR A 331 -11.41 -12.96 16.94
CA TYR A 331 -10.23 -13.41 17.69
C TYR A 331 -9.56 -14.72 17.16
N ASN A 332 -9.42 -14.87 15.86
CA ASN A 332 -8.68 -15.88 15.14
C ASN A 332 -7.83 -15.16 14.07
N GLU A 333 -6.59 -14.89 14.41
CA GLU A 333 -5.52 -14.31 13.57
C GLU A 333 -5.89 -13.08 12.74
N SER A 334 -5.51 -11.88 13.21
CA SER A 334 -5.43 -10.70 12.36
C SER A 334 -4.37 -10.94 11.27
N SER A 335 -4.78 -11.44 10.11
CA SER A 335 -3.93 -11.53 8.92
C SER A 335 -4.10 -10.29 8.05
N PHE A 336 -2.99 -9.71 7.63
CA PHE A 336 -2.98 -8.63 6.64
C PHE A 336 -3.10 -9.23 5.24
N GLU A 337 -4.05 -8.74 4.46
CA GLU A 337 -4.14 -9.02 3.02
C GLU A 337 -3.29 -8.03 2.24
N LEU A 338 -3.77 -6.81 2.02
CA LEU A 338 -3.07 -5.79 1.22
C LEU A 338 -2.85 -4.48 2.00
N GLU A 339 -3.28 -4.41 3.26
CA GLU A 339 -3.14 -3.26 4.16
C GLU A 339 -1.68 -2.83 4.31
N MET A 340 -0.76 -3.79 4.26
CA MET A 340 0.69 -3.59 4.36
C MET A 340 1.40 -3.90 3.04
N SER A 341 0.70 -3.82 1.89
CA SER A 341 1.23 -4.26 0.60
C SER A 341 2.53 -3.58 0.15
N GLN A 342 2.78 -2.33 0.58
CA GLN A 342 3.98 -1.56 0.25
C GLN A 342 4.28 -1.54 -1.26
N ILE A 343 3.27 -1.26 -2.08
CA ILE A 343 3.41 -1.29 -3.54
C ILE A 343 4.42 -0.26 -4.05
N GLY A 344 5.05 -0.60 -5.16
CA GLY A 344 6.14 0.20 -5.71
C GLY A 344 7.44 0.00 -4.96
N PHE A 345 7.54 -1.04 -4.12
CA PHE A 345 8.81 -1.47 -3.53
C PHE A 345 9.82 -1.84 -4.63
N SER A 346 9.34 -2.48 -5.69
CA SER A 346 10.03 -2.63 -6.95
C SER A 346 9.05 -2.48 -8.12
N ILE A 347 9.56 -2.07 -9.28
CA ILE A 347 8.78 -1.87 -10.50
C ILE A 347 9.56 -2.41 -11.69
N HIS A 348 8.85 -3.07 -12.61
CA HIS A 348 9.34 -3.41 -13.94
C HIS A 348 8.35 -2.93 -15.00
N LEU A 349 8.86 -2.27 -16.04
CA LEU A 349 8.05 -1.76 -17.15
C LEU A 349 7.76 -2.90 -18.14
N LEU A 350 6.49 -3.07 -18.49
CA LEU A 350 6.03 -4.06 -19.45
C LEU A 350 5.81 -3.41 -20.83
N GLU A 351 5.42 -4.22 -21.81
CA GLU A 351 5.07 -3.68 -23.13
C GLU A 351 3.86 -2.75 -23.07
N ASP A 352 2.80 -3.17 -22.37
CA ASP A 352 1.48 -2.55 -22.27
C ASP A 352 1.10 -2.08 -20.85
N GLY A 353 2.06 -2.05 -19.92
CA GLY A 353 1.76 -1.78 -18.51
C GLY A 353 2.97 -1.81 -17.58
N ILE A 354 2.69 -2.07 -16.31
CA ILE A 354 3.67 -2.06 -15.22
C ILE A 354 3.44 -3.28 -14.34
N LEU A 355 4.54 -3.96 -13.98
CA LEU A 355 4.56 -4.97 -12.94
C LEU A 355 5.12 -4.36 -11.66
N PHE A 356 4.30 -4.35 -10.62
CA PHE A 356 4.67 -3.88 -9.29
C PHE A 356 5.02 -5.06 -8.38
N GLY A 357 6.05 -4.89 -7.56
CA GLY A 357 6.31 -5.71 -6.40
C GLY A 357 5.57 -5.19 -5.16
N MET A 358 4.97 -6.11 -4.39
CA MET A 358 4.21 -5.80 -3.16
C MET A 358 4.69 -6.68 -1.99
N VAL A 359 5.82 -6.28 -1.38
CA VAL A 359 6.56 -7.10 -0.41
C VAL A 359 5.80 -7.43 0.87
N GLY A 360 4.87 -6.56 1.30
CA GLY A 360 4.13 -6.75 2.54
C GLY A 360 2.70 -7.27 2.33
N ALA A 361 2.36 -7.67 1.10
CA ALA A 361 1.11 -8.37 0.84
C ALA A 361 1.09 -9.74 1.57
N TYR A 362 -0.07 -10.12 2.07
CA TYR A 362 -0.37 -11.42 2.66
C TYR A 362 0.59 -11.79 3.80
N ASP A 363 0.60 -10.97 4.86
CA ASP A 363 1.51 -11.13 6.01
C ASP A 363 2.99 -11.19 5.63
N TRP A 364 3.40 -10.35 4.67
CA TRP A 364 4.77 -10.33 4.13
C TRP A 364 5.23 -11.62 3.42
N ASP A 365 4.32 -12.54 3.08
CA ASP A 365 4.60 -13.54 2.03
C ASP A 365 5.06 -12.81 0.75
N GLY A 366 4.40 -11.68 0.48
CA GLY A 366 4.63 -10.80 -0.65
C GLY A 366 3.87 -11.23 -1.90
N GLY A 367 4.02 -10.47 -2.97
CA GLY A 367 3.38 -10.75 -4.24
C GLY A 367 3.72 -9.75 -5.32
N VAL A 368 2.96 -9.79 -6.40
CA VAL A 368 3.08 -8.87 -7.52
C VAL A 368 1.70 -8.33 -7.92
N LEU A 369 1.68 -7.22 -8.65
CA LEU A 369 0.48 -6.66 -9.25
C LEU A 369 0.81 -6.18 -10.66
N GLU A 370 0.00 -6.55 -11.64
CA GLU A 370 0.10 -5.99 -12.99
C GLU A 370 -0.98 -4.92 -13.17
N GLU A 371 -0.57 -3.76 -13.69
CA GLU A 371 -1.48 -2.73 -14.18
C GLU A 371 -1.13 -2.44 -15.64
N SER A 372 -2.00 -2.91 -16.55
CA SER A 372 -1.82 -2.77 -18.01
C SER A 372 -3.11 -2.27 -18.66
N GLN A 373 -3.10 -2.11 -19.98
CA GLN A 373 -4.32 -1.76 -20.74
C GLN A 373 -5.46 -2.77 -20.54
N ARG A 374 -5.13 -4.01 -20.16
CA ARG A 374 -6.09 -5.08 -19.84
C ARG A 374 -6.77 -4.90 -18.48
N GLY A 375 -6.35 -3.90 -17.71
CA GLY A 375 -6.84 -3.60 -16.37
C GLY A 375 -5.83 -4.01 -15.29
N ARG A 376 -6.31 -4.01 -14.05
CA ARG A 376 -5.52 -4.36 -12.88
C ARG A 376 -5.69 -5.83 -12.54
N ILE A 377 -4.57 -6.53 -12.40
CA ILE A 377 -4.53 -7.94 -12.04
C ILE A 377 -3.75 -8.07 -10.73
N VAL A 378 -4.44 -8.54 -9.68
CA VAL A 378 -3.85 -8.82 -8.37
C VAL A 378 -4.02 -10.32 -8.09
N PRO A 379 -2.97 -11.12 -8.24
CA PRO A 379 -3.01 -12.53 -7.88
C PRO A 379 -3.40 -12.68 -6.40
N PRO A 380 -4.41 -13.51 -6.08
CA PRO A 380 -4.71 -13.81 -4.69
C PRO A 380 -3.55 -14.62 -4.08
N ARG A 381 -3.40 -14.59 -2.75
CA ARG A 381 -2.37 -15.37 -2.03
C ARG A 381 -2.24 -16.81 -2.51
N LYS A 382 -3.38 -17.49 -2.72
CA LYS A 382 -3.45 -18.89 -3.18
C LYS A 382 -2.72 -19.15 -4.51
N ALA A 383 -2.54 -18.12 -5.34
CA ALA A 383 -1.89 -18.23 -6.65
C ALA A 383 -0.41 -18.67 -6.51
N PHE A 384 0.25 -18.27 -5.43
CA PHE A 384 1.64 -18.62 -5.15
C PHE A 384 1.79 -19.72 -4.07
N GLN A 385 0.68 -20.28 -3.55
CA GLN A 385 0.68 -21.20 -2.41
C GLN A 385 1.53 -22.46 -2.61
N LYS A 386 1.67 -22.96 -3.83
CA LYS A 386 2.56 -24.10 -4.12
C LYS A 386 4.02 -23.79 -3.82
N GLU A 387 4.44 -22.55 -4.07
CA GLU A 387 5.81 -22.09 -3.85
C GLU A 387 6.02 -21.47 -2.46
N PHE A 388 4.95 -20.97 -1.85
CA PHE A 388 4.89 -20.30 -0.55
C PHE A 388 3.77 -20.94 0.29
N PRO A 389 4.05 -22.10 0.90
CA PRO A 389 3.03 -22.90 1.58
C PRO A 389 2.65 -22.29 2.94
N LEU A 390 1.43 -22.57 3.42
CA LEU A 390 0.88 -21.88 4.61
C LEU A 390 1.71 -22.12 5.88
N GLU A 391 2.43 -23.24 5.97
CA GLU A 391 3.32 -23.55 7.08
C GLU A 391 4.45 -22.53 7.24
N LEU A 392 4.74 -21.75 6.18
CA LEU A 392 5.75 -20.70 6.16
C LEU A 392 5.18 -19.27 6.16
N LYS A 393 3.86 -19.10 6.36
CA LYS A 393 3.15 -17.80 6.34
C LYS A 393 3.85 -16.70 7.14
N ASN A 394 4.40 -17.03 8.31
CA ASN A 394 5.01 -16.05 9.21
C ASN A 394 6.51 -15.83 8.95
N HIS A 395 7.07 -16.41 7.89
CA HIS A 395 8.49 -16.28 7.56
C HIS A 395 8.83 -14.98 6.82
N ALA A 396 7.81 -14.21 6.41
CA ALA A 396 7.96 -12.94 5.73
C ALA A 396 8.92 -13.04 4.52
N ALA A 397 8.50 -13.80 3.50
CA ALA A 397 9.34 -14.16 2.35
C ALA A 397 9.71 -12.98 1.44
N TYR A 398 8.92 -11.91 1.47
CA TYR A 398 9.08 -10.67 0.68
C TYR A 398 9.07 -10.93 -0.84
N LEU A 399 8.16 -11.76 -1.34
CA LEU A 399 7.96 -11.89 -2.78
C LEU A 399 7.62 -10.51 -3.39
N GLY A 400 8.25 -10.19 -4.53
CA GLY A 400 8.14 -8.87 -5.15
C GLY A 400 9.15 -7.85 -4.61
N TYR A 401 10.15 -8.28 -3.84
CA TYR A 401 11.26 -7.40 -3.46
C TYR A 401 12.00 -6.87 -4.68
N ALA A 402 12.17 -7.73 -5.69
CA ALA A 402 12.62 -7.37 -7.03
C ALA A 402 11.67 -8.00 -8.05
N VAL A 403 11.36 -7.28 -9.12
CA VAL A 403 10.52 -7.77 -10.22
C VAL A 403 11.21 -7.50 -11.56
N SER A 404 11.00 -8.37 -12.53
CA SER A 404 11.48 -8.23 -13.90
C SER A 404 10.63 -9.06 -14.85
N SER A 405 10.97 -9.09 -16.14
CA SER A 405 10.37 -10.02 -17.10
C SER A 405 11.41 -10.54 -18.08
N LEU A 406 11.16 -11.73 -18.61
CA LEU A 406 11.94 -12.39 -19.64
C LEU A 406 11.10 -12.49 -20.90
N ARG A 407 11.73 -12.32 -22.06
CA ARG A 407 11.15 -12.66 -23.35
C ARG A 407 11.81 -13.94 -23.85
N LEU A 408 11.02 -15.00 -24.01
CA LEU A 408 11.51 -16.28 -24.52
C LEU A 408 11.62 -16.27 -26.05
N PRO A 409 12.45 -17.16 -26.63
CA PRO A 409 12.44 -17.42 -28.06
C PRO A 409 11.01 -17.76 -28.53
N GLY A 410 10.51 -17.00 -29.51
CA GLY A 410 9.10 -17.08 -29.95
C GLY A 410 8.17 -16.02 -29.36
N GLY A 411 8.69 -15.08 -28.56
CA GLY A 411 7.98 -13.88 -28.13
C GLY A 411 7.14 -14.03 -26.86
N GLN A 412 7.12 -15.22 -26.25
CA GLN A 412 6.38 -15.47 -25.02
C GLN A 412 7.03 -14.76 -23.83
N GLN A 413 6.23 -14.06 -23.02
CA GLN A 413 6.72 -13.34 -21.85
C GLN A 413 6.56 -14.16 -20.57
N LEU A 414 7.57 -14.09 -19.70
CA LEU A 414 7.56 -14.60 -18.33
C LEU A 414 7.85 -13.48 -17.36
N TYR A 415 7.13 -13.47 -16.25
CA TYR A 415 7.40 -12.57 -15.13
C TYR A 415 8.39 -13.22 -14.17
N VAL A 416 9.21 -12.38 -13.54
CA VAL A 416 10.20 -12.78 -12.55
C VAL A 416 9.92 -12.01 -11.27
N ALA A 417 9.89 -12.70 -10.13
CA ALA A 417 9.78 -12.07 -8.83
C ALA A 417 10.73 -12.72 -7.82
N GLY A 418 11.48 -11.87 -7.11
CA GLY A 418 12.39 -12.24 -6.05
C GLY A 418 11.73 -12.20 -4.67
N ALA A 419 12.08 -13.17 -3.83
CA ALA A 419 11.63 -13.33 -2.44
C ALA A 419 12.86 -13.62 -1.56
N PRO A 420 13.71 -12.61 -1.29
CA PRO A 420 15.05 -12.80 -0.72
C PRO A 420 15.05 -13.32 0.73
N ARG A 421 13.90 -13.29 1.42
CA ARG A 421 13.75 -13.82 2.78
C ARG A 421 13.12 -15.20 2.84
N PHE A 422 12.70 -15.77 1.72
CA PHE A 422 12.09 -17.10 1.71
C PHE A 422 12.99 -18.15 2.39
N GLN A 423 12.45 -18.82 3.43
CA GLN A 423 13.19 -19.76 4.29
C GLN A 423 14.54 -19.23 4.79
N HIS A 424 14.66 -17.90 4.91
CA HIS A 424 15.90 -17.19 5.22
C HIS A 424 17.04 -17.41 4.21
N LYS A 425 16.82 -18.09 3.08
CA LYS A 425 17.83 -18.33 2.04
C LYS A 425 17.62 -17.49 0.79
N GLY A 426 16.36 -17.14 0.53
CA GLY A 426 15.95 -16.43 -0.67
C GLY A 426 15.45 -17.36 -1.77
N LYS A 427 14.63 -16.82 -2.67
CA LYS A 427 14.01 -17.53 -3.78
C LYS A 427 13.71 -16.57 -4.92
N VAL A 428 13.71 -17.07 -6.16
CA VAL A 428 13.20 -16.36 -7.34
C VAL A 428 12.21 -17.27 -8.06
N VAL A 429 11.06 -16.73 -8.43
CA VAL A 429 10.03 -17.44 -9.18
C VAL A 429 9.85 -16.84 -10.56
N LEU A 430 9.75 -17.71 -11.56
CA LEU A 430 9.41 -17.40 -12.94
C LEU A 430 8.02 -17.91 -13.22
N PHE A 431 7.14 -17.07 -13.72
CA PHE A 431 5.74 -17.43 -13.84
C PHE A 431 5.04 -16.71 -15.01
N HIS A 432 3.99 -17.36 -15.50
CA HIS A 432 2.96 -16.71 -16.30
C HIS A 432 1.82 -16.26 -15.39
N MET A 433 1.20 -15.16 -15.75
CA MET A 433 0.00 -14.66 -15.11
C MET A 433 -1.04 -14.39 -16.18
N ASP A 434 -2.24 -14.92 -16.00
CA ASP A 434 -3.36 -14.68 -16.91
C ASP A 434 -4.21 -13.48 -16.47
N THR A 435 -5.20 -13.14 -17.29
CA THR A 435 -6.11 -12.01 -17.02
C THR A 435 -7.02 -12.21 -15.81
N THR A 436 -7.12 -13.43 -15.27
CA THR A 436 -7.90 -13.73 -14.06
C THR A 436 -7.05 -13.63 -12.79
N GLY A 437 -5.74 -13.39 -12.92
CA GLY A 437 -4.78 -13.42 -11.82
C GLY A 437 -4.36 -14.84 -11.43
N ALA A 438 -4.66 -15.85 -12.24
CA ALA A 438 -4.13 -17.18 -12.02
C ALA A 438 -2.65 -17.20 -12.43
N VAL A 439 -1.83 -17.78 -11.54
CA VAL A 439 -0.39 -17.84 -11.72
C VAL A 439 0.01 -19.27 -12.04
N THR A 440 0.77 -19.44 -13.12
CA THR A 440 1.42 -20.71 -13.45
C THR A 440 2.93 -20.53 -13.33
N VAL A 441 3.50 -21.12 -12.28
CA VAL A 441 4.95 -21.08 -12.04
C VAL A 441 5.64 -22.00 -13.04
N ALA A 442 6.46 -21.41 -13.92
CA ALA A 442 7.26 -22.12 -14.89
C ALA A 442 8.53 -22.71 -14.25
N GLN A 443 9.15 -21.96 -13.33
CA GLN A 443 10.34 -22.39 -12.62
C GLN A 443 10.52 -21.63 -11.30
N ALA A 444 11.07 -22.30 -10.29
CA ALA A 444 11.50 -21.69 -9.05
C ALA A 444 12.98 -21.99 -8.76
N LEU A 445 13.72 -20.96 -8.34
CA LEU A 445 15.14 -21.02 -7.99
C LEU A 445 15.28 -20.69 -6.50
N THR A 446 15.82 -21.61 -5.70
CA THR A 446 16.02 -21.39 -4.27
C THR A 446 17.49 -21.11 -3.96
N GLY A 447 17.75 -20.14 -3.09
CA GLY A 447 19.08 -19.82 -2.60
C GLY A 447 19.68 -20.96 -1.77
N GLU A 448 21.00 -21.10 -1.81
CA GLU A 448 21.69 -22.20 -1.12
C GLU A 448 22.02 -21.86 0.34
N GLN A 449 22.41 -20.60 0.59
CA GLN A 449 22.91 -20.14 1.88
C GLN A 449 21.89 -19.27 2.63
N ILE A 450 21.77 -19.53 3.93
CA ILE A 450 20.97 -18.72 4.85
C ILE A 450 21.55 -17.31 4.99
N GLY A 451 20.70 -16.29 5.00
CA GLY A 451 21.09 -14.89 5.08
C GLY A 451 21.63 -14.31 3.78
N SER A 452 21.83 -15.11 2.72
CA SER A 452 22.47 -14.63 1.47
C SER A 452 21.65 -13.61 0.69
N TYR A 453 20.36 -13.50 1.01
CA TYR A 453 19.43 -12.56 0.39
C TYR A 453 19.23 -12.84 -1.12
N PHE A 454 19.32 -14.11 -1.52
CA PHE A 454 19.21 -14.55 -2.92
C PHE A 454 17.88 -14.11 -3.56
N GLY A 455 17.96 -13.40 -4.68
CA GLY A 455 16.79 -12.84 -5.37
C GLY A 455 16.42 -11.42 -4.94
N SER A 456 17.29 -10.71 -4.22
CA SER A 456 17.05 -9.32 -3.86
C SER A 456 17.21 -8.33 -5.01
N GLU A 457 17.92 -8.74 -6.05
CA GLU A 457 18.06 -8.00 -7.30
C GLU A 457 18.05 -9.02 -8.44
N VAL A 458 17.33 -8.70 -9.51
CA VAL A 458 17.26 -9.51 -10.74
C VAL A 458 17.45 -8.62 -11.95
N CYS A 459 18.21 -9.08 -12.94
CA CYS A 459 18.48 -8.32 -14.16
C CYS A 459 18.38 -9.24 -15.38
N ALA A 460 17.39 -9.00 -16.22
CA ALA A 460 17.21 -9.68 -17.50
C ALA A 460 18.06 -8.99 -18.58
N LEU A 461 18.81 -9.76 -19.35
CA LEU A 461 19.72 -9.26 -20.39
C LEU A 461 19.51 -10.04 -21.69
N ASP A 462 19.20 -9.29 -22.74
CA ASP A 462 19.31 -9.69 -24.14
C ASP A 462 20.74 -9.36 -24.59
N VAL A 463 21.58 -10.39 -24.73
CA VAL A 463 23.03 -10.22 -24.92
C VAL A 463 23.34 -9.98 -26.39
N ASP A 464 22.68 -10.65 -27.33
CA ASP A 464 22.94 -10.50 -28.76
C ASP A 464 22.01 -9.51 -29.48
N GLY A 465 21.03 -8.95 -28.77
CA GLY A 465 20.12 -7.93 -29.29
C GLY A 465 19.03 -8.49 -30.21
N ASP A 466 18.72 -9.79 -30.12
CA ASP A 466 17.71 -10.44 -30.95
C ASP A 466 16.27 -10.24 -30.43
N GLY A 467 16.12 -9.59 -29.27
CA GLY A 467 14.86 -9.31 -28.59
C GLY A 467 14.41 -10.40 -27.62
N ALA A 468 15.10 -11.55 -27.57
CA ALA A 468 14.91 -12.58 -26.56
C ALA A 468 15.89 -12.39 -25.40
N THR A 469 15.51 -12.83 -24.21
CA THR A 469 16.37 -12.77 -23.04
C THR A 469 17.26 -14.00 -22.98
N ASP A 470 18.57 -13.79 -23.13
CA ASP A 470 19.59 -14.84 -23.04
C ASP A 470 19.95 -15.19 -21.59
N VAL A 471 20.04 -14.16 -20.77
CA VAL A 471 20.61 -14.23 -19.43
C VAL A 471 19.67 -13.56 -18.43
N LEU A 472 19.39 -14.27 -17.34
CA LEU A 472 18.82 -13.66 -16.14
C LEU A 472 19.90 -13.66 -15.06
N LEU A 473 20.36 -12.50 -14.61
CA LEU A 473 21.20 -12.38 -13.43
C LEU A 473 20.34 -12.38 -12.16
N VAL A 474 20.72 -13.20 -11.19
CA VAL A 474 20.12 -13.22 -9.86
C VAL A 474 21.18 -12.97 -8.80
N ALA A 475 21.04 -11.91 -8.02
CA ALA A 475 21.99 -11.54 -6.99
C ALA A 475 21.72 -12.20 -5.63
N ALA A 476 22.80 -12.41 -4.87
CA ALA A 476 22.80 -12.74 -3.45
C ALA A 476 23.85 -11.88 -2.73
N PRO A 477 23.56 -10.59 -2.49
CA PRO A 477 24.55 -9.61 -2.03
C PRO A 477 24.99 -9.80 -0.58
N MET A 478 24.36 -10.69 0.18
CA MET A 478 24.76 -11.03 1.56
C MET A 478 25.38 -12.43 1.63
N TYR A 479 25.77 -13.01 0.49
CA TYR A 479 26.40 -14.33 0.47
C TYR A 479 27.82 -14.28 1.05
N LEU A 480 28.08 -15.11 2.06
CA LEU A 480 29.36 -15.23 2.73
C LEU A 480 30.12 -16.47 2.24
N GLY A 481 31.40 -16.33 1.89
CA GLY A 481 32.21 -17.48 1.47
C GLY A 481 33.70 -17.27 1.69
N GLU A 482 34.48 -18.36 1.73
CA GLU A 482 35.93 -18.31 2.00
C GLU A 482 36.74 -17.43 1.01
N GLN A 483 36.14 -17.03 -0.12
CA GLN A 483 36.74 -16.14 -1.13
C GLN A 483 35.80 -15.02 -1.62
N SER A 484 34.88 -14.51 -0.79
CA SER A 484 33.91 -13.44 -1.14
C SER A 484 33.28 -13.62 -2.52
N ARG A 485 32.41 -14.63 -2.67
CA ARG A 485 31.62 -14.77 -3.91
C ARG A 485 30.19 -14.38 -3.62
N GLU A 486 29.97 -13.09 -3.54
CA GLU A 486 28.64 -12.51 -3.72
C GLU A 486 28.20 -12.87 -5.15
N MET A 487 27.13 -13.67 -5.27
CA MET A 487 26.86 -14.45 -6.48
C MET A 487 25.80 -13.76 -7.35
N GLY A 488 26.19 -13.32 -8.55
CA GLY A 488 25.27 -13.20 -9.70
C GLY A 488 25.22 -14.54 -10.42
N ARG A 489 24.12 -15.31 -10.31
CA ARG A 489 23.94 -16.52 -11.14
C ARG A 489 23.46 -16.11 -12.52
N VAL A 490 24.06 -16.69 -13.57
CA VAL A 490 23.60 -16.58 -14.97
C VAL A 490 22.88 -17.88 -15.32
N PRO A 491 21.56 -17.99 -15.24
CA PRO A 491 20.86 -19.08 -15.90
C PRO A 491 20.80 -18.91 -17.44
N ARG A 492 20.96 -20.03 -18.18
CA ARG A 492 20.73 -20.16 -19.63
C ARG A 492 19.50 -21.03 -19.90
N PRO A 493 18.72 -20.81 -20.96
CA PRO A 493 17.68 -21.75 -21.38
C PRO A 493 18.27 -23.13 -21.71
N ALA A 494 17.68 -24.20 -21.17
CA ALA A 494 18.09 -25.58 -21.45
C ALA A 494 16.93 -26.38 -22.07
N PRO A 495 17.21 -27.39 -22.92
CA PRO A 495 16.16 -28.15 -23.63
C PRO A 495 15.13 -28.87 -22.72
N GLN A 496 15.46 -29.07 -21.44
CA GLN A 496 14.60 -29.72 -20.44
C GLN A 496 14.28 -28.83 -19.22
N ARG A 497 14.85 -27.61 -19.16
CA ARG A 497 14.64 -26.63 -18.08
C ARG A 497 14.66 -25.22 -18.66
N LEU A 498 13.65 -24.42 -18.33
CA LEU A 498 13.48 -23.08 -18.89
C LEU A 498 14.68 -22.17 -18.60
N LEU A 499 15.32 -22.34 -17.44
CA LEU A 499 16.61 -21.74 -17.07
C LEU A 499 17.52 -22.77 -16.35
N ALA A 500 18.80 -22.82 -16.69
CA ALA A 500 19.81 -23.73 -16.14
C ALA A 500 21.05 -22.93 -15.71
N PRO A 501 21.60 -23.14 -14.50
CA PRO A 501 22.77 -22.40 -14.04
C PRO A 501 23.96 -22.54 -15.00
N ALA A 502 24.47 -21.41 -15.51
CA ALA A 502 25.57 -21.33 -16.48
C ALA A 502 26.87 -20.76 -15.88
N GLY A 503 26.86 -20.29 -14.63
CA GLY A 503 28.05 -19.81 -13.96
C GLY A 503 27.76 -18.73 -12.91
N THR A 504 28.83 -18.09 -12.45
CA THR A 504 28.77 -17.01 -11.46
C THR A 504 29.77 -15.93 -11.85
N LEU A 505 29.31 -14.68 -11.81
CA LEU A 505 30.17 -13.50 -12.00
C LEU A 505 31.13 -13.37 -10.80
N ARG A 506 32.39 -13.02 -11.06
CA ARG A 506 33.43 -12.91 -10.03
C ARG A 506 33.86 -11.47 -9.85
N ALA A 507 33.81 -10.97 -8.63
CA ALA A 507 34.42 -9.70 -8.22
C ALA A 507 35.96 -9.81 -8.14
N GLY A 508 36.62 -8.69 -7.85
CA GLY A 508 38.05 -8.65 -7.57
C GLY A 508 38.43 -9.43 -6.30
N PRO A 509 39.72 -9.75 -6.10
CA PRO A 509 40.20 -10.30 -4.83
C PRO A 509 40.19 -9.19 -3.77
N GLY A 510 39.00 -8.88 -3.24
CA GLY A 510 38.74 -7.86 -2.23
C GLY A 510 38.28 -8.44 -0.89
N PRO A 511 38.13 -7.59 0.15
CA PRO A 511 37.68 -7.99 1.49
C PRO A 511 36.29 -8.65 1.51
N GLN A 512 35.95 -9.28 2.63
CA GLN A 512 34.61 -9.81 2.91
C GLN A 512 33.59 -8.66 3.05
N ASP A 513 32.32 -8.92 2.74
CA ASP A 513 31.16 -8.01 2.91
C ASP A 513 31.04 -6.81 1.93
N SER A 514 31.47 -6.95 0.67
CA SER A 514 31.41 -5.89 -0.36
C SER A 514 29.99 -5.56 -0.88
N ARG A 515 29.00 -6.41 -0.62
CA ARG A 515 27.64 -6.40 -1.18
C ARG A 515 27.58 -6.34 -2.71
N PHE A 516 28.50 -6.98 -3.41
CA PHE A 516 28.46 -7.17 -4.85
C PHE A 516 27.13 -7.79 -5.30
N GLY A 517 26.57 -7.24 -6.36
CA GLY A 517 25.23 -7.59 -6.84
C GLY A 517 24.11 -6.86 -6.10
N TYR A 518 24.42 -5.91 -5.19
CA TYR A 518 23.39 -5.07 -4.56
C TYR A 518 22.63 -4.22 -5.57
N SER A 519 23.26 -3.90 -6.70
CA SER A 519 22.63 -3.29 -7.87
C SER A 519 23.20 -3.93 -9.13
N MET A 520 22.36 -4.12 -10.13
CA MET A 520 22.76 -4.63 -11.43
C MET A 520 22.08 -3.85 -12.55
N ALA A 521 22.76 -3.64 -13.66
CA ALA A 521 22.18 -3.02 -14.84
C ALA A 521 22.64 -3.74 -16.11
N ALA A 522 21.68 -4.03 -16.98
CA ALA A 522 21.94 -4.30 -18.38
C ALA A 522 22.41 -2.98 -19.02
N VAL A 523 23.57 -3.00 -19.67
CA VAL A 523 24.10 -1.83 -20.36
C VAL A 523 24.31 -2.16 -21.84
N PRO A 524 24.16 -1.19 -22.75
CA PRO A 524 24.44 -1.43 -24.16
C PRO A 524 25.87 -1.93 -24.36
N ASP A 525 26.12 -2.53 -25.52
CA ASP A 525 27.46 -2.90 -25.99
C ASP A 525 28.46 -1.73 -25.82
N LEU A 526 29.32 -1.81 -24.79
CA LEU A 526 30.24 -0.73 -24.43
C LEU A 526 31.53 -0.81 -25.24
N ASN A 527 31.93 -2.00 -25.69
CA ASN A 527 33.19 -2.25 -26.40
C ASN A 527 33.00 -2.39 -27.93
N HIS A 528 31.76 -2.24 -28.41
CA HIS A 528 31.36 -2.33 -29.81
C HIS A 528 31.67 -3.70 -30.44
N ASP A 529 31.55 -4.78 -29.67
CA ASP A 529 31.78 -6.15 -30.16
C ASP A 529 30.51 -6.87 -30.64
N GLY A 530 29.37 -6.20 -30.58
CA GLY A 530 28.06 -6.69 -30.98
C GLY A 530 27.26 -7.33 -29.86
N PHE A 531 27.76 -7.37 -28.61
CA PHE A 531 27.05 -7.95 -27.48
C PHE A 531 26.81 -6.92 -26.37
N ASN A 532 25.59 -6.90 -25.82
CA ASN A 532 25.28 -6.07 -24.66
C ASN A 532 26.01 -6.58 -23.41
N ASP A 533 26.35 -5.63 -22.54
CA ASP A 533 27.19 -5.82 -21.37
C ASP A 533 26.38 -5.74 -20.07
N ALA A 534 27.03 -6.02 -18.94
CA ALA A 534 26.44 -5.85 -17.61
C ALA A 534 27.34 -5.05 -16.67
N ALA A 535 26.72 -4.18 -15.87
CA ALA A 535 27.36 -3.50 -14.75
C ALA A 535 26.84 -4.05 -13.42
N VAL A 536 27.74 -4.30 -12.47
CA VAL A 536 27.40 -4.84 -11.14
C VAL A 536 28.03 -3.99 -10.05
N GLY A 537 27.21 -3.47 -9.14
CA GLY A 537 27.67 -2.65 -8.02
C GLY A 537 28.02 -3.46 -6.77
N ALA A 538 29.07 -3.03 -6.08
CA ALA A 538 29.53 -3.54 -4.79
C ALA A 538 29.72 -2.37 -3.81
N PRO A 539 28.62 -1.79 -3.28
CA PRO A 539 28.65 -0.49 -2.61
C PRO A 539 29.42 -0.47 -1.28
N LEU A 540 29.67 -1.64 -0.66
CA LEU A 540 30.40 -1.71 0.61
C LEU A 540 31.88 -2.08 0.45
N GLU A 541 32.32 -2.35 -0.77
CA GLU A 541 33.71 -2.63 -1.06
C GLU A 541 34.63 -1.51 -0.55
N ASP A 542 35.87 -1.87 -0.21
CA ASP A 542 36.90 -0.89 0.11
C ASP A 542 36.59 -0.01 1.34
N GLY A 543 35.90 -0.58 2.33
CA GLY A 543 35.51 0.15 3.54
C GLY A 543 34.39 1.14 3.28
N HIS A 544 33.35 0.70 2.56
CA HIS A 544 32.17 1.48 2.19
C HIS A 544 32.46 2.63 1.21
N ARG A 545 33.57 2.55 0.46
CA ARG A 545 33.82 3.45 -0.68
C ARG A 545 33.08 3.01 -1.94
N GLY A 546 32.86 1.70 -2.06
CA GLY A 546 32.12 1.08 -3.15
C GLY A 546 32.94 0.86 -4.41
N ALA A 547 32.50 -0.12 -5.22
CA ALA A 547 33.05 -0.43 -6.53
C ALA A 547 31.93 -0.74 -7.53
N VAL A 548 32.24 -0.63 -8.83
CA VAL A 548 31.38 -1.05 -9.93
C VAL A 548 32.23 -1.90 -10.87
N TYR A 549 31.70 -3.06 -11.26
CA TYR A 549 32.35 -4.03 -12.13
C TYR A 549 31.64 -4.11 -13.47
N ILE A 550 32.42 -4.13 -14.56
CA ILE A 550 31.89 -4.29 -15.92
C ILE A 550 32.18 -5.69 -16.44
N TYR A 551 31.14 -6.36 -16.92
CA TYR A 551 31.21 -7.69 -17.51
C TYR A 551 30.79 -7.62 -18.96
N HIS A 552 31.68 -8.05 -19.87
CA HIS A 552 31.34 -8.06 -21.29
C HIS A 552 30.43 -9.23 -21.68
N GLY A 553 29.55 -8.95 -22.62
CA GLY A 553 28.77 -9.92 -23.37
C GLY A 553 29.63 -10.88 -24.19
N ALA A 554 29.05 -12.02 -24.51
CA ALA A 554 29.56 -13.01 -25.45
C ALA A 554 28.37 -13.80 -25.99
N ALA A 555 28.55 -14.57 -27.06
CA ALA A 555 27.48 -15.34 -27.69
C ALA A 555 26.60 -16.13 -26.68
N GLY A 556 25.39 -15.62 -26.44
CA GLY A 556 24.38 -16.16 -25.51
C GLY A 556 24.78 -16.19 -24.02
N THR A 557 25.75 -15.39 -23.57
CA THR A 557 26.19 -15.38 -22.17
C THR A 557 27.00 -14.14 -21.77
N LEU A 558 27.33 -14.01 -20.48
CA LEU A 558 28.27 -13.02 -19.96
C LEU A 558 29.60 -13.68 -19.62
N LEU A 559 30.71 -12.97 -19.87
CA LEU A 559 32.02 -13.42 -19.41
C LEU A 559 32.08 -13.40 -17.87
N PRO A 560 32.56 -14.46 -17.20
CA PRO A 560 32.51 -14.56 -15.74
C PRO A 560 33.53 -13.67 -15.00
N ARG A 561 34.52 -13.13 -15.71
CA ARG A 561 35.52 -12.22 -15.16
C ARG A 561 35.23 -10.81 -15.63
N TYR A 562 35.23 -9.88 -14.69
CA TYR A 562 35.09 -8.47 -15.00
C TYR A 562 36.25 -8.00 -15.87
N LYS A 563 36.00 -6.92 -16.61
CA LYS A 563 36.90 -6.31 -17.58
C LYS A 563 37.40 -4.96 -17.11
N GLN A 564 36.59 -4.30 -16.29
CA GLN A 564 36.91 -3.07 -15.59
C GLN A 564 36.32 -3.11 -14.18
#